data_AF-X1S6R1-F1
#
_entry.id   AF-X1S6R1-F1
#
_cell.length_a   1.000
_cell.length_b   1.000
_cell.length_c   1.000
_cell.angle_alpha   90.00
_cell.angle_beta   90.00
_cell.angle_gamma   90.00
#
_symmetry.space_group_name_H-M   'P 1'
#
loop_
_entity.id
_entity.type
_entity.pdbx_description
1 polymer ?
#
loop_
_entity_poly.entity_id
_entity_poly.type
_entity_poly.pdbx_seq_one_letter_code
_entity_poly.pdbx_strand_id
1 'polypeptide(L)' 'MKWTPDKVTTLILIVGCLVLLFTGRDGEVKSILTVAAGWLFGTGYMDIKRGGK' A
#
# COMPACT_ATOMS: atom_id res chain seq x y z
N MET A 1 -10.29 -7.11 -10.33
CA MET A 1 -10.03 -6.45 -9.03
C MET A 1 -11.33 -6.05 -8.33
N LYS A 2 -11.76 -6.82 -7.33
CA LYS A 2 -12.82 -6.41 -6.40
C LYS A 2 -12.18 -5.48 -5.36
N TRP A 3 -12.62 -4.22 -5.28
CA TRP A 3 -12.13 -3.27 -4.27
C TRP A 3 -12.66 -3.68 -2.91
N THR A 4 -11.86 -4.44 -2.18
CA THR A 4 -12.13 -4.79 -0.79
C THR A 4 -11.77 -3.61 0.12
N PRO A 5 -12.50 -3.42 1.22
CA PRO A 5 -12.23 -2.34 2.18
C PRO A 5 -10.79 -2.37 2.69
N ASP A 6 -10.16 -3.54 2.81
CA ASP A 6 -8.74 -3.68 3.15
C ASP A 6 -7.82 -2.94 2.18
N LYS A 7 -8.03 -3.08 0.86
CA LYS A 7 -7.20 -2.41 -0.15
C LYS A 7 -7.38 -0.90 -0.10
N VAL A 8 -8.59 -0.42 0.16
CA VAL A 8 -8.88 1.01 0.32
C VAL A 8 -8.15 1.56 1.54
N THR A 9 -8.21 0.84 2.67
CA THR A 9 -7.48 1.20 3.90
C THR A 9 -5.98 1.26 3.66
N THR A 10 -5.39 0.24 3.01
CA THR A 10 -3.95 0.24 2.70
C THR A 10 -3.58 1.41 1.79
N LEU A 11 -4.42 1.76 0.82
CA LEU A 11 -4.17 2.89 -0.08
C LEU A 11 -4.19 4.24 0.64
N ILE A 12 -5.16 4.45 1.53
CA ILE A 12 -5.22 5.65 2.39
C ILE A 12 -3.98 5.73 3.28
N LEU A 13 -3.52 4.60 3.82
CA LEU A 13 -2.35 4.52 4.68
C LEU A 13 -1.04 4.85 3.93
N ILE A 14 -0.90 4.37 2.69
CA ILE A 14 0.20 4.72 1.78
C ILE A 14 0.20 6.22 1.48
N VAL A 15 -0.95 6.80 1.13
CA VAL A 15 -1.08 8.24 0.84
C VAL A 15 -0.80 9.09 2.09
N GLY A 16 -1.30 8.70 3.26
CA GLY A 16 -1.01 9.38 4.53
C GLY A 16 0.48 9.32 4.90
N CYS A 17 1.15 8.19 4.66
CA CYS A 17 2.60 8.05 4.84
C CYS A 17 3.39 8.95 3.88
N LEU A 18 2.95 9.11 2.63
CA LEU A 18 3.59 10.04 1.68
C LEU A 18 3.50 11.50 2.16
N VAL A 19 2.34 11.91 2.70
CA VAL A 19 2.17 13.26 3.27
C VAL A 19 3.08 13.45 4.49
N LEU A 20 3.19 12.45 5.36
CA LEU A 20 4.08 12.44 6.53
C LEU A 20 5.57 12.54 6.15
N LEU A 21 5.97 11.88 5.05
CA LEU A 21 7.32 12.01 4.50
C LEU A 21 7.62 13.44 4.04
N PHE A 22 6.65 14.09 3.40
CA PHE A 22 6.78 15.52 3.04
C PHE A 22 6.86 16.44 4.27
N THR A 23 6.36 16.01 5.43
CA THR A 23 6.45 16.78 6.68
C THR A 23 7.72 16.49 7.50
N GLY A 24 8.67 15.71 6.96
CA GLY A 24 9.97 15.42 7.61
C GLY A 24 9.93 14.32 8.68
N ARG A 25 8.87 13.51 8.72
CA ARG A 25 8.76 12.33 9.60
C ARG A 25 9.33 11.11 8.88
N ASP A 26 10.66 10.99 8.85
CA ASP A 26 11.35 10.12 7.90
C ASP A 26 11.67 8.69 8.38
N GLY A 27 11.79 8.44 9.68
CA GLY A 27 12.36 7.19 10.20
C GLY A 27 11.45 5.97 10.05
N GLU A 28 10.30 6.00 10.71
CA GLU A 28 9.40 4.83 10.81
C GLU A 28 8.42 4.74 9.66
N VAL A 29 8.08 5.91 9.08
CA VAL A 29 7.08 6.05 8.02
C VAL A 29 7.54 5.37 6.72
N LYS A 30 8.84 5.39 6.40
CA LYS A 30 9.38 4.68 5.22
C LYS A 30 9.22 3.17 5.33
N SER A 31 9.44 2.61 6.52
CA SER A 31 9.28 1.17 6.76
C SER A 31 7.82 0.76 6.64
N ILE A 32 6.91 1.52 7.25
CA ILE A 32 5.46 1.28 7.16
C ILE A 32 4.98 1.41 5.71
N LEU A 33 5.43 2.45 5.00
CA LEU A 33 5.12 2.67 3.58
C LEU A 33 5.62 1.51 2.71
N THR A 34 6.84 1.03 2.94
CA THR A 34 7.44 -0.07 2.15
C THR A 34 6.66 -1.36 2.34
N VAL A 35 6.28 -1.70 3.57
CA VAL A 35 5.49 -2.92 3.87
C VAL A 35 4.08 -2.79 3.30
N ALA A 36 3.42 -1.64 3.49
CA ALA A 36 2.07 -1.41 2.99
C ALA A 36 2.02 -1.43 1.45
N ALA A 37 2.98 -0.77 0.79
CA ALA A 37 3.13 -0.82 -0.67
C ALA A 37 3.46 -2.23 -1.15
N GLY A 38 4.37 -2.93 -0.48
CA GLY A 38 4.72 -4.33 -0.80
C GLY A 38 3.51 -5.27 -0.72
N TRP A 39 2.65 -5.11 0.28
CA TRP A 39 1.40 -5.87 0.38
C TRP A 39 0.43 -5.50 -0.74
N LEU A 40 0.19 -4.21 -0.98
CA LEU A 40 -0.78 -3.74 -1.97
C LEU A 40 -0.38 -4.15 -3.40
N PHE A 41 0.88 -3.94 -3.77
CA PHE A 41 1.41 -4.35 -5.07
C PHE A 41 1.60 -5.86 -5.17
N GLY A 42 2.01 -6.53 -4.08
CA GLY A 42 2.14 -7.99 -4.04
C GLY A 42 0.80 -8.70 -4.20
N THR A 43 -0.25 -8.22 -3.54
CA THR A 43 -1.62 -8.73 -3.73
C THR A 43 -2.15 -8.41 -5.13
N GLY A 44 -1.89 -7.22 -5.68
CA GLY A 44 -2.23 -6.91 -7.07
C GLY A 44 -1.50 -7.81 -8.08
N TYR A 45 -0.21 -8.04 -7.88
CA TYR A 45 0.61 -8.91 -8.73
C TYR A 45 0.16 -10.38 -8.63
N MET A 46 -0.15 -10.87 -7.42
CA MET A 46 -0.70 -12.20 -7.23
C MET A 46 -2.10 -12.37 -7.84
N ASP A 47 -2.96 -11.35 -7.77
CA ASP A 47 -4.29 -11.35 -8.41
C ASP A 47 -4.16 -11.50 -9.94
N ILE A 48 -3.21 -10.77 -10.53
CA ILE A 48 -2.90 -10.86 -11.97
C ILE A 48 -2.29 -12.23 -12.31
N LYS A 49 -1.31 -12.70 -11.52
CA LYS A 49 -0.56 -13.93 -11.79
C LYS A 49 -1.37 -15.21 -11.51
N ARG A 50 -2.35 -15.17 -10.60
CA ARG A 50 -3.29 -16.28 -10.35
C ARG A 50 -4.41 -16.37 -11.39
N GLY A 51 -4.35 -15.57 -12.46
CA GLY A 51 -5.32 -15.63 -13.55
C GLY A 51 -6.60 -14.87 -13.24
N GLY A 52 -6.47 -13.56 -13.03
CA GLY A 52 -7.61 -12.66 -12.89
C GLY A 52 -8.62 -12.81 -14.03
N LYS A 53 -9.66 -13.60 -13.77
CA LYS A 53 -11.03 -13.40 -14.23
C LYS A 53 -11.70 -12.44 -13.25
#